data_AF-A0A017RS98-F1
#
_entry.id   AF-A0A017RS98-F1
#
_cell.length_a   1.000
_cell.length_b   1.000
_cell.length_c   1.000
_cell.angle_alpha   90.00
_cell.angle_beta   90.00
_cell.angle_gamma   90.00
#
_symmetry.space_group_name_H-M   'P 1'
#
loop_
_entity.id
_entity.type
_entity.pdbx_description
1 polymer ?
#
loop_
_entity_poly.entity_id
_entity_poly.type
_entity_poly.pdbx_seq_one_letter_code
_entity_poly.pdbx_strand_id
1 'polypeptide(L)'
;MCEKKINTWLSSLLRESGFRKSIILYGNVGDICYNSDSGKYELIINLIENKLRGTGFEEVVRWDLVDGIRTQLNNYDYIDELYKQSIEEDVINNENLNDTGGSNYFSDNEMDCIQKEQSSYNIDLENFFNIVYKSMVKRTSKKTAFIVDWSNYIFGNANSLSEKERKYLTVIGKAIRNAPTDLDYKSIDRPANILILITNNIGAIPPAYYQNNPAVKTINIPIPGRLEREKYLMDNIDKFKLDRLLRPKDREFVDFVDLLDGFTIRDINQMIKLSRQIENPLSPEKLVNLYKYGEQNSPWENLSKEKIRDIDEVLKKRVKGQDEAINKVKKVIIRAFTGFSGIQHSSKLKNLKGFCFLLDQQVLVKQSLLKHLLNFYLGMKMHA
;
A
#
# COMPACT_ATOMS: atom_id res chain seq x y z
N MET A 1 -18.99 -21.20 -0.93
CA MET A 1 -17.88 -21.31 -1.90
C MET A 1 -17.34 -19.94 -2.37
N CYS A 2 -18.11 -18.84 -2.31
CA CYS A 2 -17.66 -17.50 -2.74
C CYS A 2 -16.71 -16.74 -1.79
N GLU A 3 -16.71 -17.00 -0.48
CA GLU A 3 -15.87 -16.24 0.48
C GLU A 3 -14.37 -16.50 0.33
N LYS A 4 -13.97 -17.70 -0.11
CA LYS A 4 -12.54 -18.08 -0.26
C LYS A 4 -11.78 -17.25 -1.30
N LYS A 5 -12.46 -16.54 -2.21
CA LYS A 5 -11.81 -15.74 -3.25
C LYS A 5 -11.44 -14.32 -2.82
N ILE A 6 -11.98 -13.84 -1.70
CA ILE A 6 -11.96 -12.40 -1.40
C ILE A 6 -10.57 -11.93 -0.96
N ASN A 7 -9.78 -12.74 -0.23
CA ASN A 7 -8.45 -12.32 0.24
C ASN A 7 -7.37 -13.38 -0.02
N THR A 8 -6.97 -13.53 -1.28
CA THR A 8 -5.89 -14.46 -1.68
C THR A 8 -4.55 -14.11 -1.04
N TRP A 9 -4.22 -12.81 -0.93
CA TRP A 9 -3.01 -12.32 -0.28
C TRP A 9 -2.98 -12.67 1.22
N LEU A 10 -4.11 -12.54 1.92
CA LEU A 10 -4.23 -12.89 3.34
C LEU A 10 -4.04 -14.38 3.55
N SER A 11 -4.65 -15.21 2.70
CA SER A 11 -4.44 -16.66 2.73
C SER A 11 -2.97 -17.02 2.49
N SER A 12 -2.29 -16.27 1.61
CA SER A 12 -0.85 -16.43 1.42
C SER A 12 -0.06 -15.99 2.64
N LEU A 13 -0.40 -14.87 3.27
CA LEU A 13 0.25 -14.40 4.49
C LEU A 13 0.16 -15.47 5.59
N LEU A 14 -1.03 -15.99 5.88
CA LEU A 14 -1.25 -16.98 6.92
C LEU A 14 -0.54 -18.31 6.65
N ARG A 15 -0.44 -18.71 5.38
CA ARG A 15 0.32 -19.91 5.00
C ARG A 15 1.82 -19.69 5.16
N GLU A 16 2.35 -18.59 4.64
CA GLU A 16 3.79 -18.30 4.67
C GLU A 16 4.27 -17.97 6.09
N SER A 17 3.42 -17.37 6.94
CA SER A 17 3.77 -17.06 8.33
C SER A 17 3.99 -18.31 9.18
N GLY A 18 3.44 -19.46 8.79
CA GLY A 18 3.64 -20.72 9.49
C GLY A 18 5.08 -21.25 9.43
N PHE A 19 5.87 -20.90 8.41
CA PHE A 19 7.18 -21.51 8.19
C PHE A 19 8.30 -20.56 7.76
N ARG A 20 7.98 -19.37 7.23
CA ARG A 20 8.98 -18.34 6.91
C ARG A 20 9.39 -17.59 8.18
N LYS A 21 10.61 -17.05 8.17
CA LYS A 21 11.14 -16.26 9.29
C LYS A 21 10.90 -14.76 9.08
N SER A 22 10.67 -14.34 7.85
CA SER A 22 10.21 -12.98 7.59
C SER A 22 9.32 -12.86 6.36
N ILE A 23 8.42 -11.89 6.41
CA ILE A 23 7.53 -11.52 5.31
C ILE A 23 7.61 -10.02 5.10
N ILE A 24 7.62 -9.59 3.84
CA ILE A 24 7.46 -8.18 3.46
C ILE A 24 6.09 -8.04 2.81
N LEU A 25 5.21 -7.31 3.46
CA LEU A 25 3.92 -6.91 2.92
C LEU A 25 4.09 -5.56 2.24
N TYR A 26 3.69 -5.48 0.97
CA TYR A 26 3.80 -4.24 0.21
C TYR A 26 2.61 -3.95 -0.69
N GLY A 27 2.43 -2.69 -1.12
CA GLY A 27 1.33 -2.27 -1.98
C GLY A 27 0.26 -1.49 -1.23
N ASN A 28 -1.00 -1.93 -1.31
CA ASN A 28 -2.16 -1.23 -0.76
C ASN A 28 -2.33 -1.45 0.76
N VAL A 29 -1.30 -1.20 1.56
CA VAL A 29 -1.28 -1.47 3.01
C VAL A 29 -2.13 -0.50 3.84
N GLY A 30 -2.34 0.73 3.34
CA GLY A 30 -3.06 1.80 4.06
C GLY A 30 -4.58 1.79 3.90
N ASP A 31 -5.14 0.82 3.18
CA ASP A 31 -6.57 0.70 2.92
C ASP A 31 -7.31 0.01 4.09
N ILE A 32 -8.63 -0.04 3.98
CA ILE A 32 -9.49 -0.85 4.82
C ILE A 32 -9.98 -2.06 4.05
N CYS A 33 -10.21 -3.16 4.78
CA CYS A 33 -10.65 -4.42 4.21
C CYS A 33 -11.77 -5.02 5.05
N TYR A 34 -12.59 -5.86 4.42
CA TYR A 34 -13.69 -6.52 5.11
C TYR A 34 -13.16 -7.66 5.99
N ASN A 35 -13.42 -7.58 7.30
CA ASN A 35 -13.16 -8.68 8.21
C ASN A 35 -14.42 -9.56 8.32
N SER A 36 -14.30 -10.82 7.90
CA SER A 36 -15.36 -11.83 7.98
C SER A 36 -15.80 -12.13 9.41
N ASP A 37 -14.90 -12.01 10.37
CA ASP A 37 -15.11 -12.46 11.74
C ASP A 37 -15.85 -11.38 12.55
N SER A 38 -15.51 -10.12 12.32
CA SER A 38 -16.17 -8.97 12.97
C SER A 38 -17.36 -8.43 12.18
N GLY A 39 -17.48 -8.79 10.90
CA GLY A 39 -18.50 -8.29 9.98
C GLY A 39 -18.33 -6.81 9.59
N LYS A 40 -17.18 -6.20 9.91
CA LYS A 40 -16.91 -4.76 9.69
C LYS A 40 -15.70 -4.56 8.79
N TYR A 41 -15.59 -3.35 8.24
CA TYR A 41 -14.38 -2.90 7.55
C TYR A 41 -13.40 -2.32 8.57
N GLU A 42 -12.16 -2.83 8.55
CA GLU A 42 -11.09 -2.41 9.46
C GLU A 42 -9.79 -2.17 8.69
N LEU A 43 -8.83 -1.50 9.34
CA LEU A 43 -7.51 -1.30 8.77
C LEU A 43 -6.84 -2.65 8.51
N ILE A 44 -6.15 -2.77 7.37
CA ILE A 44 -5.46 -4.00 6.98
C ILE A 44 -4.48 -4.47 8.06
N ILE A 45 -3.78 -3.54 8.72
CA ILE A 45 -2.87 -3.86 9.83
C ILE A 45 -3.58 -4.57 10.99
N ASN A 46 -4.76 -4.07 11.39
CA ASN A 46 -5.54 -4.69 12.48
C ASN A 46 -6.05 -6.08 12.07
N LEU A 47 -6.44 -6.25 10.80
CA LEU A 47 -6.83 -7.56 10.27
C LEU A 47 -5.66 -8.55 10.34
N ILE A 48 -4.46 -8.12 9.96
CA ILE A 48 -3.25 -8.94 10.00
C ILE A 48 -2.95 -9.39 11.44
N GLU A 49 -2.97 -8.46 12.40
CA GLU A 49 -2.75 -8.75 13.83
C GLU A 49 -3.74 -9.80 14.35
N ASN A 50 -5.05 -9.58 14.08
CA ASN A 50 -6.12 -10.50 14.47
C ASN A 50 -5.93 -11.90 13.87
N LYS A 51 -5.62 -11.97 12.57
CA LYS A 51 -5.51 -13.25 11.86
C LYS A 51 -4.26 -14.03 12.23
N LEU A 52 -3.13 -13.36 12.51
CA LEU A 52 -1.91 -14.02 12.96
C LEU A 52 -2.12 -14.73 14.31
N ARG A 53 -2.81 -14.11 15.27
CA ARG A 53 -3.16 -14.78 16.53
C ARG A 53 -3.98 -16.05 16.31
N GLY A 54 -4.96 -15.97 15.40
CA GLY A 54 -5.77 -17.12 15.00
C GLY A 54 -4.98 -18.29 14.37
N THR A 55 -3.76 -18.04 13.89
CA THR A 55 -2.87 -19.06 13.29
C THR A 55 -1.88 -19.72 14.27
N GLY A 56 -1.94 -19.38 15.55
CA GLY A 56 -1.11 -20.02 16.59
C GLY A 56 0.06 -19.18 17.09
N PHE A 57 0.14 -17.89 16.71
CA PHE A 57 1.02 -16.94 17.39
C PHE A 57 0.39 -16.55 18.73
N GLU A 58 1.17 -16.73 19.80
CA GLU A 58 0.75 -16.40 21.17
C GLU A 58 0.81 -14.90 21.42
N GLU A 59 1.77 -14.21 20.80
CA GLU A 59 1.93 -12.76 20.88
C GLU A 59 2.08 -12.14 19.51
N VAL A 60 1.50 -10.96 19.33
CA VAL A 60 1.70 -10.10 18.16
C VAL A 60 2.12 -8.73 18.65
N VAL A 61 3.30 -8.31 18.21
CA VAL A 61 3.98 -7.10 18.67
C VAL A 61 4.17 -6.20 17.47
N ARG A 62 3.51 -5.05 17.47
CA ARG A 62 3.67 -4.02 16.46
C ARG A 62 4.66 -2.97 16.94
N TRP A 63 5.51 -2.50 16.04
CA TRP A 63 6.36 -1.35 16.25
C TRP A 63 6.17 -0.33 15.13
N ASP A 64 6.13 0.96 15.48
CA ASP A 64 6.29 2.06 14.52
C ASP A 64 7.06 3.24 15.13
N LEU A 65 7.50 4.15 14.26
CA LEU A 65 8.36 5.29 14.65
C LEU A 65 7.69 6.30 15.59
N VAL A 66 6.35 6.35 15.64
CA VAL A 66 5.60 7.38 16.35
C VAL A 66 5.10 6.83 17.69
N ASP A 67 4.51 5.65 17.63
CA ASP A 67 3.83 4.99 18.72
C ASP A 67 4.71 3.93 19.41
N GLY A 68 5.95 3.72 18.97
CA GLY A 68 6.86 2.73 19.55
C GLY A 68 6.27 1.32 19.52
N ILE A 69 6.39 0.58 20.62
CA ILE A 69 5.82 -0.77 20.73
C ILE A 69 4.35 -0.71 21.14
N ARG A 70 3.54 -1.48 20.42
CA ARG A 70 2.16 -1.81 20.74
C ARG A 70 1.96 -3.30 20.80
N THR A 71 1.41 -3.78 21.91
CA THR A 71 0.88 -5.14 22.03
C THR A 71 -0.64 -5.05 22.11
N GLN A 72 -1.32 -5.98 21.45
CA GLN A 72 -2.78 -5.86 21.32
C GLN A 72 -3.56 -6.06 22.63
N LEU A 73 -2.93 -6.65 23.66
CA LEU A 73 -3.49 -6.74 25.02
C LEU A 73 -2.98 -5.62 25.96
N ASN A 74 -2.16 -4.69 25.46
CA ASN A 74 -1.41 -3.72 26.27
C ASN A 74 -0.65 -4.37 27.44
N ASN A 75 -0.29 -5.65 27.30
CA ASN A 75 0.58 -6.35 28.24
C ASN A 75 2.00 -6.28 27.69
N TYR A 76 2.88 -5.64 28.45
CA TYR A 76 4.28 -5.43 28.11
C TYR A 76 5.23 -6.31 28.93
N ASP A 77 4.74 -7.11 29.88
CA ASP A 77 5.57 -7.91 30.80
C ASP A 77 6.52 -8.84 30.02
N TYR A 78 6.01 -9.45 28.94
CA TYR A 78 6.80 -10.31 28.06
C TYR A 78 7.87 -9.52 27.28
N ILE A 79 7.56 -8.30 26.87
CA ILE A 79 8.52 -7.44 26.16
C ILE A 79 9.57 -6.89 27.11
N ASP A 80 9.18 -6.53 28.33
CA ASP A 80 10.09 -6.12 29.40
C ASP A 80 11.07 -7.24 29.76
N GLU A 81 10.60 -8.49 29.84
CA GLU A 81 11.46 -9.66 30.05
C GLU A 81 12.49 -9.80 28.91
N LEU A 82 12.03 -9.71 27.65
CA LEU A 82 12.91 -9.77 26.48
C LEU A 82 13.88 -8.58 26.42
N TYR A 83 13.45 -7.40 26.83
CA TYR A 83 14.26 -6.19 26.85
C TYR A 83 15.34 -6.25 27.93
N LYS A 84 15.02 -6.72 29.14
CA LYS A 84 16.01 -6.94 30.20
C LYS A 84 17.05 -7.98 29.80
N GLN A 85 16.60 -9.11 29.25
CA GLN A 85 17.51 -10.11 28.63
C GLN A 85 18.33 -9.52 27.49
N SER A 86 17.82 -8.47 26.82
CA SER A 86 18.57 -7.78 25.78
C SER A 86 19.74 -6.99 26.34
N ILE A 87 19.53 -6.25 27.43
CA ILE A 87 20.55 -5.40 28.06
C ILE A 87 21.59 -6.22 28.84
N GLU A 88 21.16 -7.20 29.65
CA GLU A 88 22.05 -7.94 30.56
C GLU A 88 23.19 -8.68 29.80
N GLU A 89 22.92 -9.24 28.62
CA GLU A 89 23.95 -9.93 27.85
C GLU A 89 24.87 -8.99 27.07
N ASP A 90 24.41 -7.78 26.74
CA ASP A 90 25.25 -6.77 26.09
C ASP A 90 26.30 -6.26 27.10
N VAL A 91 25.95 -6.18 28.40
CA VAL A 91 26.91 -5.90 29.49
C VAL A 91 27.92 -7.04 29.63
N ILE A 92 27.47 -8.29 29.70
CA ILE A 92 28.36 -9.47 29.85
C ILE A 92 29.33 -9.62 28.66
N ASN A 93 28.87 -9.37 27.43
CA ASN A 93 29.75 -9.45 26.25
C ASN A 93 30.77 -8.30 26.19
N ASN A 94 30.43 -7.11 26.70
CA ASN A 94 31.37 -5.98 26.77
C ASN A 94 32.38 -6.11 27.92
N GLU A 95 32.01 -6.72 29.04
CA GLU A 95 32.95 -7.02 30.14
C GLU A 95 34.02 -8.04 29.71
N ASN A 96 33.66 -9.03 28.89
CA ASN A 96 34.62 -10.01 28.35
C ASN A 96 35.57 -9.45 27.27
N LEU A 97 35.33 -8.23 26.76
CA LEU A 97 36.22 -7.54 25.81
C LEU A 97 37.16 -6.53 26.50
N ASN A 98 36.89 -6.18 27.76
CA ASN A 98 37.62 -5.15 28.49
C ASN A 98 38.54 -5.70 29.60
N ASP A 99 39.00 -6.96 29.49
CA ASP A 99 40.07 -7.47 30.38
C ASP A 99 41.45 -6.95 29.95
N THR A 100 41.57 -5.63 29.91
CA THR A 100 42.83 -4.90 30.09
C THR A 100 42.53 -3.62 30.87
N GLY A 101 42.45 -3.77 32.19
CA GLY A 101 42.83 -2.76 33.18
C GLY A 101 42.04 -1.45 33.21
N GLY A 102 41.13 -1.33 34.17
CA GLY A 102 40.66 -0.03 34.66
C GLY A 102 39.39 -0.13 35.47
N SER A 103 39.52 -0.20 36.80
CA SER A 103 38.38 -0.07 37.71
C SER A 103 37.71 1.29 37.53
N ASN A 104 36.39 1.32 37.37
CA ASN A 104 35.60 2.47 37.79
C ASN A 104 34.26 1.99 38.33
N TYR A 105 34.11 2.15 39.64
CA TYR A 105 32.84 2.11 40.35
C TYR A 105 31.93 3.21 39.80
N PHE A 106 30.76 2.85 39.29
CA PHE A 106 29.65 3.79 39.15
C PHE A 106 28.38 3.25 39.80
N SER A 107 28.05 3.96 40.88
CA SER A 107 26.87 3.99 41.73
C SER A 107 25.58 3.41 41.17
N ASP A 108 24.96 2.56 41.99
CA ASP A 108 23.52 2.37 42.08
C ASP A 108 22.82 3.74 42.18
N ASN A 109 21.84 3.98 41.30
CA ASN A 109 20.58 4.70 41.53
C ASN A 109 20.04 5.23 40.19
N GLU A 110 19.00 4.58 39.68
CA GLU A 110 17.79 5.22 39.13
C GLU A 110 16.82 4.09 38.69
N MET A 111 16.23 3.43 39.70
CA MET A 111 15.02 2.64 39.50
C MET A 111 13.84 3.63 39.53
N ASP A 112 13.63 4.33 38.42
CA ASP A 112 12.43 5.14 38.26
C ASP A 112 11.24 4.23 37.90
N CYS A 113 10.34 4.13 38.87
CA CYS A 113 9.05 3.48 38.76
C CYS A 113 8.16 4.24 37.75
N ILE A 114 8.09 3.72 36.53
CA ILE A 114 7.23 4.24 35.47
C ILE A 114 5.76 4.14 35.93
N GLN A 115 5.16 5.30 36.18
CA GLN A 115 3.74 5.45 36.46
C GLN A 115 2.95 5.02 35.21
N LYS A 116 2.11 3.98 35.37
CA LYS A 116 1.23 3.43 34.34
C LYS A 116 0.08 4.39 34.03
N GLU A 117 0.31 5.34 33.14
CA GLU A 117 -0.74 5.95 32.32
C GLU A 117 -0.64 5.40 30.90
N GLN A 118 -1.80 5.11 30.28
CA GLN A 118 -1.96 4.48 28.95
C GLN A 118 -1.18 5.20 27.84
N SER A 119 0.12 4.94 27.76
CA SER A 119 1.05 5.57 26.85
C SER A 119 1.92 4.48 26.24
N SER A 120 2.08 4.55 24.93
CA SER A 120 2.96 3.71 24.13
C SER A 120 4.32 3.48 24.82
N TYR A 121 4.74 2.22 24.92
CA TYR A 121 6.06 1.87 25.44
C TYR A 121 7.12 2.25 24.38
N ASN A 122 7.82 3.35 24.62
CA ASN A 122 8.69 4.01 23.63
C ASN A 122 10.08 3.33 23.58
N ILE A 123 10.14 2.12 23.00
CA ILE A 123 11.40 1.48 22.62
C ILE A 123 11.82 1.99 21.23
N ASP A 124 13.08 2.39 21.11
CA ASP A 124 13.66 2.79 19.83
C ASP A 124 13.82 1.61 18.86
N LEU A 125 14.05 1.92 17.58
CA LEU A 125 14.14 0.88 16.55
C LEU A 125 15.29 -0.11 16.79
N GLU A 126 16.40 0.38 17.36
CA GLU A 126 17.60 -0.42 17.59
C GLU A 126 17.35 -1.51 18.62
N ASN A 127 16.79 -1.12 19.78
CA ASN A 127 16.43 -2.07 20.82
C ASN A 127 15.31 -3.00 20.37
N PHE A 128 14.34 -2.50 19.59
CA PHE A 128 13.32 -3.37 19.00
C PHE A 128 13.92 -4.46 18.11
N PHE A 129 14.86 -4.12 17.21
CA PHE A 129 15.54 -5.12 16.39
C PHE A 129 16.41 -6.08 17.20
N ASN A 130 17.00 -5.63 18.32
CA ASN A 130 17.71 -6.51 19.24
C ASN A 130 16.77 -7.50 19.95
N ILE A 131 15.59 -7.05 20.39
CA ILE A 131 14.52 -7.91 20.92
C ILE A 131 14.12 -8.96 19.88
N VAL A 132 13.90 -8.55 18.62
CA VAL A 132 13.59 -9.46 17.51
C VAL A 132 14.72 -10.47 17.33
N TYR A 133 15.98 -10.03 17.28
CA TYR A 133 17.14 -10.90 17.12
C TYR A 133 17.22 -11.96 18.20
N LYS A 134 17.14 -11.57 19.47
CA LYS A 134 17.20 -12.50 20.60
C LYS A 134 16.01 -13.45 20.59
N SER A 135 14.82 -12.94 20.29
CA SER A 135 13.61 -13.77 20.20
C SER A 135 13.70 -14.79 19.07
N MET A 136 14.33 -14.46 17.95
CA MET A 136 14.50 -15.37 16.82
C MET A 136 15.53 -16.46 17.07
N VAL A 137 16.64 -16.11 17.72
CA VAL A 137 17.77 -17.02 17.97
C VAL A 137 17.54 -17.89 19.19
N LYS A 138 17.08 -17.30 20.30
CA LYS A 138 16.72 -18.05 21.50
C LYS A 138 15.34 -18.67 21.30
N ARG A 139 15.16 -19.91 21.72
CA ARG A 139 13.83 -20.50 21.79
C ARG A 139 13.05 -19.78 22.89
N THR A 140 12.28 -18.76 22.53
CA THR A 140 11.38 -18.09 23.47
C THR A 140 10.24 -19.01 23.88
N SER A 141 9.72 -18.78 25.09
CA SER A 141 8.56 -19.48 25.64
C SER A 141 7.32 -19.28 24.75
N LYS A 142 7.11 -18.05 24.28
CA LYS A 142 5.98 -17.66 23.41
C LYS A 142 6.39 -17.56 21.95
N LYS A 143 5.48 -17.94 21.05
CA LYS A 143 5.61 -17.71 19.60
C LYS A 143 5.09 -16.33 19.23
N THR A 144 5.97 -15.49 18.69
CA THR A 144 5.72 -14.07 18.52
C THR A 144 5.84 -13.65 17.06
N ALA A 145 4.83 -12.92 16.58
CA ALA A 145 4.87 -12.20 15.33
C ALA A 145 5.25 -10.73 15.59
N PHE A 146 6.43 -10.33 15.13
CA PHE A 146 6.90 -8.95 15.19
C PHE A 146 6.52 -8.24 13.90
N ILE A 147 5.79 -7.13 14.00
CA ILE A 147 5.34 -6.33 12.86
C ILE A 147 5.99 -4.97 12.95
N VAL A 148 6.66 -4.55 11.88
CA VAL A 148 7.23 -3.21 11.74
C VAL A 148 6.38 -2.46 10.73
N ASP A 149 5.52 -1.58 11.23
CA ASP A 149 4.70 -0.72 10.38
C ASP A 149 5.54 0.45 9.86
N TRP A 150 5.12 1.04 8.73
CA TRP A 150 5.82 2.16 8.09
C TRP A 150 7.30 1.91 7.80
N SER A 151 7.67 0.66 7.46
CA SER A 151 9.05 0.26 7.18
C SER A 151 9.70 1.04 6.04
N ASN A 152 8.91 1.72 5.20
CA ASN A 152 9.41 2.58 4.12
C ASN A 152 10.18 3.83 4.61
N TYR A 153 10.09 4.18 5.89
CA TYR A 153 10.84 5.30 6.48
C TYR A 153 12.07 4.86 7.29
N ILE A 154 12.34 3.55 7.34
CA ILE A 154 13.46 3.00 8.12
C ILE A 154 14.76 2.98 7.30
N PHE A 155 14.66 2.66 6.02
CA PHE A 155 15.82 2.49 5.15
C PHE A 155 15.79 3.52 4.01
N GLY A 156 16.93 4.15 3.78
CA GLY A 156 17.18 5.01 2.63
C GLY A 156 17.51 4.22 1.37
N ASN A 157 18.23 4.89 0.45
CA ASN A 157 18.61 4.29 -0.81
C ASN A 157 19.61 3.14 -0.60
N ALA A 158 19.34 1.97 -1.21
CA ALA A 158 20.16 0.78 -1.12
C ALA A 158 21.64 1.00 -1.50
N ASN A 159 21.95 1.95 -2.39
CA ASN A 159 23.32 2.26 -2.81
C ASN A 159 24.06 3.20 -1.85
N SER A 160 23.37 3.80 -0.88
CA SER A 160 23.92 4.81 0.02
C SER A 160 23.39 4.65 1.44
N LEU A 161 23.36 3.40 1.93
CA LEU A 161 22.97 3.09 3.30
C LEU A 161 23.99 3.61 4.31
N SER A 162 23.51 4.32 5.31
CA SER A 162 24.26 4.75 6.50
C SER A 162 24.73 3.56 7.34
N GLU A 163 25.71 3.79 8.21
CA GLU A 163 26.20 2.74 9.12
C GLU A 163 25.10 2.20 10.05
N LYS A 164 24.20 3.07 10.51
CA LYS A 164 23.06 2.70 11.36
C LYS A 164 22.10 1.76 10.62
N GLU A 165 21.74 2.08 9.37
CA GLU A 165 20.87 1.24 8.55
C GLU A 165 21.53 -0.11 8.20
N ARG A 166 22.85 -0.11 7.92
CA ARG A 166 23.61 -1.35 7.72
C ARG A 166 23.60 -2.21 8.98
N LYS A 167 23.73 -1.61 10.17
CA LYS A 167 23.62 -2.31 11.45
C LYS A 167 22.23 -2.95 11.58
N TYR A 168 21.16 -2.19 11.32
CA TYR A 168 19.79 -2.70 11.34
C TYR A 168 19.59 -3.90 10.42
N LEU A 169 19.97 -3.79 9.14
CA LEU A 169 19.88 -4.90 8.19
C LEU A 169 20.70 -6.12 8.64
N THR A 170 21.86 -5.89 9.24
CA THR A 170 22.72 -6.96 9.75
C THR A 170 22.07 -7.67 10.93
N VAL A 171 21.44 -6.94 11.86
CA VAL A 171 20.75 -7.51 13.02
C VAL A 171 19.58 -8.39 12.57
N ILE A 172 18.67 -7.86 11.74
CA ILE A 172 17.51 -8.62 11.26
C ILE A 172 17.92 -9.76 10.32
N GLY A 173 18.97 -9.57 9.51
CA GLY A 173 19.52 -10.61 8.64
C GLY A 173 20.15 -11.76 9.44
N LYS A 174 20.91 -11.43 10.50
CA LYS A 174 21.42 -12.43 11.46
C LYS A 174 20.29 -13.13 12.20
N ALA A 175 19.24 -12.40 12.61
CA ALA A 175 18.09 -12.97 13.32
C ALA A 175 17.45 -14.10 12.52
N ILE A 176 17.20 -13.84 11.24
CA ILE A 176 16.55 -14.80 10.34
C ILE A 176 17.47 -15.96 9.98
N ARG A 177 18.75 -15.69 9.70
CA ARG A 177 19.73 -16.71 9.30
C ARG A 177 20.11 -17.64 10.45
N ASN A 178 20.28 -17.09 11.65
CA ASN A 178 20.74 -17.83 12.82
C ASN A 178 19.58 -18.40 13.65
N ALA A 179 18.32 -18.19 13.25
CA ALA A 179 17.18 -18.81 13.90
C ALA A 179 17.30 -20.34 13.85
N PRO A 180 16.98 -21.06 14.93
CA PRO A 180 17.06 -22.52 14.96
C PRO A 180 16.28 -23.16 13.82
N THR A 181 16.92 -24.13 13.16
CA THR A 181 16.34 -24.91 12.05
C THR A 181 15.99 -26.33 12.44
N ASP A 182 16.26 -26.73 13.69
CA ASP A 182 15.99 -28.08 14.15
C ASP A 182 14.50 -28.41 14.03
N LEU A 183 14.22 -29.53 13.39
CA LEU A 183 12.87 -30.07 13.23
C LEU A 183 12.50 -30.88 14.47
N ASP A 184 12.14 -30.18 15.55
CA ASP A 184 11.56 -30.83 16.72
C ASP A 184 10.11 -31.23 16.43
N TYR A 185 9.84 -32.54 16.43
CA TYR A 185 8.54 -33.13 16.14
C TYR A 185 7.40 -32.55 16.99
N LYS A 186 7.69 -32.09 18.23
CA LYS A 186 6.67 -31.50 19.11
C LYS A 186 6.28 -30.07 18.74
N SER A 187 7.15 -29.35 18.03
CA SER A 187 6.99 -27.93 17.72
C SER A 187 6.90 -27.63 16.22
N ILE A 188 7.08 -28.64 15.36
CA ILE A 188 7.03 -28.50 13.89
C ILE A 188 5.68 -28.01 13.35
N ASP A 189 4.59 -28.35 14.04
CA ASP A 189 3.23 -27.93 13.65
C ASP A 189 2.88 -26.50 14.09
N ARG A 190 3.73 -25.86 14.91
CA ARG A 190 3.51 -24.51 15.43
C ARG A 190 4.36 -23.49 14.67
N PRO A 191 3.86 -22.26 14.48
CA PRO A 191 4.67 -21.21 13.87
C PRO A 191 5.91 -20.90 14.73
N ALA A 192 7.01 -20.59 14.05
CA ALA A 192 8.18 -19.99 14.68
C ALA A 192 8.01 -18.47 14.78
N ASN A 193 8.89 -17.82 15.54
CA ASN A 193 8.93 -16.35 15.57
C ASN A 193 9.16 -15.80 14.16
N ILE A 194 8.46 -14.70 13.85
CA ILE A 194 8.46 -14.10 12.51
C ILE A 194 8.59 -12.59 12.57
N LEU A 195 9.29 -12.02 11.59
CA LEU A 195 9.41 -10.57 11.38
C LEU A 195 8.66 -10.17 10.12
N ILE A 196 7.63 -9.35 10.26
CA ILE A 196 6.80 -8.84 9.17
C ILE A 196 7.11 -7.35 8.98
N LEU A 197 7.61 -6.98 7.80
CA LEU A 197 7.84 -5.58 7.42
C LEU A 197 6.68 -5.11 6.54
N ILE A 198 6.09 -3.97 6.86
CA ILE A 198 4.97 -3.39 6.11
C ILE A 198 5.43 -2.08 5.46
N THR A 199 5.26 -1.99 4.15
CA THR A 199 5.72 -0.85 3.34
C THR A 199 4.75 -0.55 2.21
N ASN A 200 4.63 0.70 1.77
CA ASN A 200 3.84 1.00 0.56
C ASN A 200 4.52 0.48 -0.72
N ASN A 201 5.85 0.43 -0.73
CA ASN A 201 6.64 0.03 -1.90
C ASN A 201 7.76 -0.91 -1.48
N ILE A 202 7.91 -2.02 -2.20
CA ILE A 202 9.01 -2.97 -2.00
C ILE A 202 10.39 -2.33 -2.18
N GLY A 203 10.50 -1.30 -3.04
CA GLY A 203 11.76 -0.60 -3.28
C GLY A 203 12.29 0.20 -2.09
N ALA A 204 11.46 0.41 -1.05
CA ALA A 204 11.91 1.05 0.19
C ALA A 204 12.67 0.09 1.12
N ILE A 205 12.60 -1.23 0.86
CA ILE A 205 13.40 -2.22 1.58
C ILE A 205 14.63 -2.56 0.73
N PRO A 206 15.85 -2.49 1.28
CA PRO A 206 17.06 -2.81 0.55
C PRO A 206 17.03 -4.23 -0.04
N PRO A 207 17.29 -4.40 -1.36
CA PRO A 207 17.22 -5.71 -2.02
C PRO A 207 18.07 -6.81 -1.37
N ALA A 208 19.19 -6.45 -0.77
CA ALA A 208 20.08 -7.35 -0.06
C ALA A 208 19.39 -8.14 1.09
N TYR A 209 18.28 -7.64 1.61
CA TYR A 209 17.54 -8.31 2.68
C TYR A 209 16.69 -9.49 2.17
N TYR A 210 16.03 -9.33 1.01
CA TYR A 210 15.00 -10.27 0.54
C TYR A 210 15.32 -10.99 -0.77
N GLN A 211 16.19 -10.44 -1.62
CA GLN A 211 16.54 -11.08 -2.89
C GLN A 211 17.35 -12.36 -2.64
N ASN A 212 16.95 -13.46 -3.28
CA ASN A 212 17.57 -14.78 -3.14
C ASN A 212 17.65 -15.29 -1.68
N ASN A 213 16.81 -14.76 -0.79
CA ASN A 213 16.74 -15.19 0.60
C ASN A 213 15.53 -16.13 0.81
N PRO A 214 15.74 -17.45 1.00
CA PRO A 214 14.64 -18.40 1.15
C PRO A 214 13.84 -18.18 2.44
N ALA A 215 14.38 -17.49 3.43
CA ALA A 215 13.68 -17.24 4.68
C ALA A 215 12.73 -16.02 4.61
N VAL A 216 12.85 -15.20 3.57
CA VAL A 216 12.05 -13.98 3.37
C VAL A 216 11.07 -14.16 2.22
N LYS A 217 9.80 -13.86 2.43
CA LYS A 217 8.78 -13.86 1.39
C LYS A 217 8.21 -12.46 1.17
N THR A 218 8.15 -12.01 -0.07
CA THR A 218 7.41 -10.79 -0.44
C THR A 218 5.97 -11.15 -0.82
N ILE A 219 5.00 -10.38 -0.32
CA ILE A 219 3.58 -10.53 -0.64
C ILE A 219 3.02 -9.15 -0.99
N ASN A 220 2.51 -9.04 -2.21
CA ASN A 220 1.80 -7.85 -2.67
C ASN A 220 0.37 -7.86 -2.15
N ILE A 221 -0.04 -6.79 -1.49
CA ILE A 221 -1.42 -6.49 -1.13
C ILE A 221 -2.01 -5.67 -2.29
N PRO A 222 -2.85 -6.29 -3.13
CA PRO A 222 -3.41 -5.60 -4.29
C PRO A 222 -4.45 -4.55 -3.87
N ILE A 223 -4.73 -3.63 -4.77
CA ILE A 223 -5.93 -2.78 -4.70
C ILE A 223 -7.16 -3.71 -4.71
N PRO A 224 -8.23 -3.40 -3.95
CA PRO A 224 -9.41 -4.25 -3.85
C PRO A 224 -9.99 -4.58 -5.23
N GLY A 225 -10.36 -5.84 -5.42
CA GLY A 225 -10.95 -6.32 -6.66
C GLY A 225 -12.38 -5.82 -6.89
N ARG A 226 -12.93 -6.11 -8.07
CA ARG A 226 -14.32 -5.73 -8.41
C ARG A 226 -15.35 -6.24 -7.39
N LEU A 227 -15.22 -7.49 -6.94
CA LEU A 227 -16.14 -8.09 -5.96
C LEU A 227 -16.10 -7.42 -4.59
N GLU A 228 -14.91 -6.98 -4.14
CA GLU A 228 -14.75 -6.27 -2.87
C GLU A 228 -15.37 -4.89 -2.93
N ARG A 229 -15.15 -4.15 -4.02
CA ARG A 229 -15.77 -2.84 -4.25
C ARG A 229 -17.27 -2.95 -4.41
N GLU A 230 -17.76 -3.97 -5.11
CA GLU A 230 -19.19 -4.25 -5.25
C GLU A 230 -19.84 -4.51 -3.90
N LYS A 231 -19.25 -5.38 -3.08
CA LYS A 231 -19.70 -5.63 -1.71
C LYS A 231 -19.70 -4.35 -0.87
N TYR A 232 -18.60 -3.60 -0.90
CA TYR A 232 -18.50 -2.33 -0.19
C TYR A 232 -19.59 -1.34 -0.59
N LEU A 233 -19.84 -1.23 -1.89
CA LEU A 233 -20.85 -0.33 -2.43
C LEU A 233 -22.25 -0.79 -2.02
N MET A 234 -22.56 -2.09 -2.07
CA MET A 234 -23.84 -2.62 -1.58
C MET A 234 -24.08 -2.28 -0.11
N ASP A 235 -23.06 -2.42 0.74
CA ASP A 235 -23.15 -2.14 2.18
C ASP A 235 -23.31 -0.64 2.50
N ASN A 236 -22.99 0.25 1.55
CA ASN A 236 -22.87 1.70 1.81
C ASN A 236 -23.60 2.59 0.79
N ILE A 237 -24.36 2.04 -0.15
CA ILE A 237 -24.97 2.82 -1.24
C ILE A 237 -25.90 3.91 -0.71
N ASP A 238 -26.66 3.62 0.35
CA ASP A 238 -27.60 4.56 0.98
C ASP A 238 -26.91 5.77 1.61
N LYS A 239 -25.59 5.71 1.82
CA LYS A 239 -24.81 6.83 2.36
C LYS A 239 -24.47 7.88 1.31
N PHE A 240 -24.48 7.50 0.02
CA PHE A 240 -24.22 8.41 -1.09
C PHE A 240 -25.40 9.37 -1.31
N LYS A 241 -25.09 10.61 -1.70
CA LYS A 241 -26.08 11.59 -2.18
C LYS A 241 -25.92 11.72 -3.70
N LEU A 242 -26.71 10.94 -4.45
CA LEU A 242 -26.68 10.88 -5.92
C LEU A 242 -27.95 11.50 -6.53
N ASP A 243 -27.88 11.84 -7.82
CA ASP A 243 -29.00 12.37 -8.61
C ASP A 243 -30.13 11.35 -8.83
N ARG A 244 -29.84 10.07 -8.59
CA ARG A 244 -30.76 8.94 -8.75
C ARG A 244 -30.54 7.89 -7.68
N LEU A 245 -31.59 7.12 -7.39
CA LEU A 245 -31.51 5.97 -6.51
C LEU A 245 -30.92 4.78 -7.25
N LEU A 246 -29.84 4.21 -6.73
CA LEU A 246 -29.23 2.99 -7.27
C LEU A 246 -29.61 1.79 -6.41
N ARG A 247 -30.24 0.77 -7.00
CA ARG A 247 -30.53 -0.48 -6.28
C ARG A 247 -29.53 -1.57 -6.68
N PRO A 248 -29.14 -2.46 -5.75
CA PRO A 248 -28.32 -3.61 -6.08
C PRO A 248 -28.95 -4.42 -7.23
N LYS A 249 -28.12 -4.82 -8.21
CA LYS A 249 -28.48 -5.52 -9.48
C LYS A 249 -29.06 -4.64 -10.60
N ASP A 250 -29.35 -3.36 -10.37
CA ASP A 250 -29.68 -2.45 -11.46
C ASP A 250 -28.45 -2.25 -12.37
N ARG A 251 -28.68 -2.05 -13.67
CA ARG A 251 -27.59 -1.83 -14.64
C ARG A 251 -26.70 -0.65 -14.24
N GLU A 252 -27.30 0.43 -13.76
CA GLU A 252 -26.57 1.62 -13.32
C GLU A 252 -25.68 1.36 -12.10
N PHE A 253 -26.11 0.47 -11.20
CA PHE A 253 -25.30 0.04 -10.07
C PHE A 253 -24.07 -0.74 -10.55
N VAL A 254 -24.26 -1.66 -11.50
CA VAL A 254 -23.16 -2.41 -12.14
C VAL A 254 -22.18 -1.48 -12.84
N ASP A 255 -22.70 -0.50 -13.60
CA ASP A 255 -21.89 0.53 -14.26
C ASP A 255 -21.11 1.36 -13.21
N PHE A 256 -21.70 1.66 -12.05
CA PHE A 256 -21.00 2.35 -10.95
C PHE A 256 -19.89 1.50 -10.35
N VAL A 257 -20.10 0.21 -10.10
CA VAL A 257 -19.04 -0.71 -9.65
C VAL A 257 -17.87 -0.74 -10.64
N ASP A 258 -18.16 -0.70 -11.94
CA ASP A 258 -17.15 -0.72 -12.98
C ASP A 258 -16.40 0.62 -13.10
N LEU A 259 -17.07 1.76 -12.82
CA LEU A 259 -16.44 3.08 -12.70
C LEU A 259 -15.45 3.16 -11.54
N LEU A 260 -15.70 2.40 -10.46
CA LEU A 260 -14.84 2.33 -9.29
C LEU A 260 -13.59 1.45 -9.51
N ASP A 261 -13.29 1.04 -10.74
CA ASP A 261 -12.09 0.25 -11.03
C ASP A 261 -10.78 0.99 -10.73
N GLY A 262 -9.89 0.33 -9.99
CA GLY A 262 -8.61 0.87 -9.55
C GLY A 262 -8.66 1.75 -8.29
N PHE A 263 -9.85 1.98 -7.71
CA PHE A 263 -9.97 2.70 -6.45
C PHE A 263 -9.83 1.77 -5.23
N THR A 264 -9.27 2.32 -4.16
CA THR A 264 -9.23 1.70 -2.83
C THR A 264 -10.59 1.81 -2.15
N ILE A 265 -10.84 1.02 -1.10
CA ILE A 265 -12.07 1.17 -0.32
C ILE A 265 -12.09 2.53 0.40
N ARG A 266 -10.94 3.01 0.84
CA ARG A 266 -10.77 4.35 1.40
C ARG A 266 -11.16 5.45 0.41
N ASP A 267 -10.83 5.31 -0.88
CA ASP A 267 -11.27 6.25 -1.92
C ASP A 267 -12.80 6.29 -2.02
N ILE A 268 -13.45 5.12 -2.05
CA ILE A 268 -14.93 5.04 -2.10
C ILE A 268 -15.54 5.72 -0.87
N ASN A 269 -14.92 5.57 0.30
CA ASN A 269 -15.31 6.29 1.51
C ASN A 269 -15.21 7.81 1.39
N GLN A 270 -14.16 8.30 0.75
CA GLN A 270 -13.98 9.72 0.49
C GLN A 270 -14.99 10.22 -0.55
N MET A 271 -15.32 9.42 -1.56
CA MET A 271 -16.39 9.73 -2.52
C MET A 271 -17.76 9.84 -1.86
N ILE A 272 -18.08 9.01 -0.86
CA ILE A 272 -19.30 9.17 -0.05
C ILE A 272 -19.32 10.55 0.59
N LYS A 273 -18.21 10.95 1.26
CA LYS A 273 -18.11 12.28 1.89
C LYS A 273 -18.26 13.41 0.87
N LEU A 274 -17.58 13.31 -0.26
CA LEU A 274 -17.64 14.29 -1.36
C LEU A 274 -19.08 14.46 -1.86
N SER A 275 -19.80 13.35 -2.10
CA SER A 275 -21.19 13.40 -2.59
C SER A 275 -22.12 14.20 -1.67
N ARG A 276 -21.86 14.17 -0.35
CA ARG A 276 -22.69 14.85 0.65
C ARG A 276 -22.30 16.32 0.86
N GLN A 277 -21.06 16.68 0.57
CA GLN A 277 -20.57 18.07 0.67
C GLN A 277 -21.01 18.94 -0.50
N ILE A 278 -21.38 18.34 -1.62
CA ILE A 278 -21.85 19.06 -2.80
C ILE A 278 -23.34 19.40 -2.64
N GLU A 279 -23.70 20.63 -3.02
CA GLU A 279 -25.09 21.13 -2.94
C GLU A 279 -26.03 20.30 -3.81
N ASN A 280 -25.69 20.19 -5.10
CA ASN A 280 -26.47 19.47 -6.10
C ASN A 280 -26.00 18.02 -6.22
N PRO A 281 -26.88 17.02 -6.04
CA PRO A 281 -26.54 15.63 -6.27
C PRO A 281 -26.02 15.41 -7.70
N LEU A 282 -24.94 14.63 -7.82
CA LEU A 282 -24.31 14.30 -9.10
C LEU A 282 -24.64 12.87 -9.53
N SER A 283 -24.51 12.61 -10.83
CA SER A 283 -24.50 11.23 -11.33
C SER A 283 -23.24 10.49 -10.87
N PRO A 284 -23.26 9.14 -10.82
CA PRO A 284 -22.10 8.35 -10.45
C PRO A 284 -20.84 8.68 -11.27
N GLU A 285 -20.98 8.89 -12.57
CA GLU A 285 -19.88 9.24 -13.48
C GLU A 285 -19.25 10.58 -13.11
N LYS A 286 -20.09 11.61 -12.89
CA LYS A 286 -19.64 12.96 -12.55
C LYS A 286 -18.99 13.01 -11.18
N LEU A 287 -19.51 12.25 -10.21
CA LEU A 287 -18.92 12.13 -8.88
C LEU A 287 -17.52 11.50 -8.96
N VAL A 288 -17.38 10.40 -9.71
CA VAL A 288 -16.08 9.72 -9.90
C VAL A 288 -15.09 10.63 -10.63
N ASN A 289 -15.53 11.34 -11.68
CA ASN A 289 -14.69 12.31 -12.39
C ASN A 289 -14.23 13.45 -11.47
N LEU A 290 -15.16 13.99 -10.68
CA LEU A 290 -14.84 15.06 -9.73
C LEU A 290 -13.83 14.60 -8.69
N TYR A 291 -13.99 13.40 -8.15
CA TYR A 291 -13.05 12.84 -7.19
C TYR A 291 -11.66 12.60 -7.82
N LYS A 292 -11.60 12.06 -9.03
CA LYS A 292 -10.35 11.65 -9.67
C LYS A 292 -9.58 12.81 -10.32
N TYR A 293 -10.29 13.77 -10.91
CA TYR A 293 -9.70 14.81 -11.75
C TYR A 293 -9.97 16.23 -11.24
N GLY A 294 -10.81 16.40 -10.21
CA GLY A 294 -11.22 17.73 -9.73
C GLY A 294 -12.26 18.42 -10.61
N GLU A 295 -12.71 17.77 -11.69
CA GLU A 295 -13.69 18.31 -12.64
C GLU A 295 -14.85 17.32 -12.82
N GLN A 296 -16.09 17.82 -12.87
CA GLN A 296 -17.28 16.96 -13.01
C GLN A 296 -17.42 16.38 -14.42
N ASN A 297 -17.13 17.19 -15.43
CA ASN A 297 -17.37 16.83 -16.82
C ASN A 297 -16.09 16.24 -17.43
N SER A 298 -16.26 15.22 -18.27
CA SER A 298 -15.12 14.72 -19.03
C SER A 298 -14.68 15.79 -20.05
N PRO A 299 -13.38 15.97 -20.32
CA PRO A 299 -12.96 16.87 -21.40
C PRO A 299 -13.52 16.45 -22.77
N TRP A 300 -13.89 15.16 -22.92
CA TRP A 300 -14.63 14.68 -24.09
C TRP A 300 -16.05 15.23 -24.22
N GLU A 301 -16.72 15.55 -23.10
CA GLU A 301 -18.05 16.16 -23.10
C GLU A 301 -17.99 17.63 -23.52
N ASN A 302 -16.84 18.30 -23.28
CA ASN A 302 -16.59 19.68 -23.72
C ASN A 302 -16.29 19.81 -25.22
N LEU A 303 -16.11 18.70 -25.94
CA LEU A 303 -15.97 18.66 -27.40
C LEU A 303 -17.36 18.71 -28.04
N SER A 304 -17.72 19.86 -28.63
CA SER A 304 -18.92 19.96 -29.46
C SER A 304 -18.65 19.47 -30.89
N LYS A 305 -19.71 19.08 -31.62
CA LYS A 305 -19.60 18.74 -33.06
C LYS A 305 -18.99 19.90 -33.87
N GLU A 306 -19.27 21.13 -33.47
CA GLU A 306 -18.72 22.35 -34.07
C GLU A 306 -17.21 22.44 -33.86
N LYS A 307 -16.71 22.28 -32.62
CA LYS A 307 -15.27 22.26 -32.34
C LYS A 307 -14.52 21.19 -33.15
N ILE A 308 -15.13 20.01 -33.31
CA ILE A 308 -14.55 18.91 -34.10
C ILE A 308 -14.52 19.23 -35.59
N ARG A 309 -15.53 19.97 -36.09
CA ARG A 309 -15.55 20.42 -37.49
C ARG A 309 -14.38 21.36 -37.78
N ASP A 310 -14.09 22.25 -36.85
CA ASP A 310 -13.10 23.32 -37.02
C ASP A 310 -11.67 22.90 -36.59
N ILE A 311 -11.47 21.63 -36.21
CA ILE A 311 -10.19 21.11 -35.72
C ILE A 311 -9.03 21.29 -36.72
N ASP A 312 -9.30 21.14 -38.02
CA ASP A 312 -8.30 21.34 -39.07
C ASP A 312 -7.82 22.79 -39.08
N GLU A 313 -8.74 23.75 -38.98
CA GLU A 313 -8.40 25.17 -38.99
C GLU A 313 -7.63 25.56 -37.74
N VAL A 314 -8.01 25.03 -36.57
CA VAL A 314 -7.33 25.30 -35.30
C VAL A 314 -5.90 24.75 -35.31
N LEU A 315 -5.69 23.53 -35.80
CA LEU A 315 -4.37 22.90 -35.84
C LEU A 315 -3.47 23.53 -36.91
N LYS A 316 -4.00 23.85 -38.11
CA LYS A 316 -3.25 24.49 -39.21
C LYS A 316 -2.76 25.90 -38.90
N LYS A 317 -3.42 26.63 -37.99
CA LYS A 317 -2.96 27.97 -37.54
C LYS A 317 -1.54 27.94 -36.95
N ARG A 318 -1.13 26.81 -36.37
CA ARG A 318 0.12 26.70 -35.60
C ARG A 318 1.07 25.63 -36.13
N VAL A 319 0.54 24.58 -36.75
CA VAL A 319 1.35 23.51 -37.37
C VAL A 319 1.27 23.66 -38.89
N LYS A 320 2.31 24.24 -39.49
CA LYS A 320 2.40 24.47 -40.94
C LYS A 320 3.13 23.30 -41.62
N GLY A 321 2.63 22.89 -42.79
CA GLY A 321 3.28 21.88 -43.65
C GLY A 321 3.07 20.42 -43.25
N GLN A 322 2.22 20.12 -42.26
CA GLN A 322 1.95 18.76 -41.76
C GLN A 322 0.47 18.37 -41.94
N ASP A 323 -0.11 18.71 -43.09
CA ASP A 323 -1.55 18.53 -43.36
C ASP A 323 -1.99 17.05 -43.28
N GLU A 324 -1.13 16.13 -43.71
CA GLU A 324 -1.44 14.69 -43.66
C GLU A 324 -1.52 14.16 -42.21
N ALA A 325 -0.62 14.62 -41.34
CA ALA A 325 -0.61 14.27 -39.93
C ALA A 325 -1.85 14.83 -39.22
N ILE A 326 -2.21 16.09 -39.49
CA ILE A 326 -3.42 16.73 -38.94
C ILE A 326 -4.68 15.94 -39.33
N ASN A 327 -4.81 15.53 -40.60
CA ASN A 327 -5.96 14.76 -41.07
C ASN A 327 -6.04 13.37 -40.40
N LYS A 328 -4.90 12.68 -40.23
CA LYS A 328 -4.84 11.39 -39.50
C LYS A 328 -5.29 11.55 -38.05
N VAL A 329 -4.81 12.59 -37.35
CA VAL A 329 -5.22 12.87 -35.97
C VAL A 329 -6.71 13.22 -35.88
N LYS A 330 -7.22 14.04 -36.79
CA LYS A 330 -8.66 14.36 -36.90
C LYS A 330 -9.51 13.09 -36.99
N LYS A 331 -9.14 12.15 -37.85
CA LYS A 331 -9.87 10.87 -38.00
C LYS A 331 -9.88 10.06 -36.70
N VAL A 332 -8.76 10.01 -35.99
CA VAL A 332 -8.67 9.33 -34.68
C VAL A 332 -9.59 10.02 -33.67
N ILE A 333 -9.60 11.35 -33.60
CA ILE A 333 -10.46 12.12 -32.67
C ILE A 333 -11.95 11.95 -33.01
N ILE A 334 -12.33 11.98 -34.29
CA ILE A 334 -13.73 11.75 -34.71
C ILE A 334 -14.17 10.34 -34.30
N ARG A 335 -13.33 9.32 -34.53
CA ARG A 335 -13.61 7.93 -34.15
C ARG A 335 -13.70 7.76 -32.63
N ALA A 336 -12.87 8.47 -31.88
CA ALA A 336 -12.88 8.52 -30.42
C ALA A 336 -14.19 9.14 -29.89
N PHE A 337 -14.58 10.28 -30.46
CA PHE A 337 -15.75 11.06 -30.06
C PHE A 337 -17.07 10.35 -30.39
N THR A 338 -17.17 9.75 -31.58
CA THR A 338 -18.37 9.04 -32.04
C THR A 338 -18.57 7.68 -31.38
N GLY A 339 -17.65 7.24 -30.51
CA GLY A 339 -17.73 5.94 -29.84
C GLY A 339 -17.42 4.75 -30.73
N PHE A 340 -16.95 4.95 -31.96
CA PHE A 340 -16.49 3.88 -32.88
C PHE A 340 -15.09 3.33 -32.54
N SER A 341 -14.61 3.60 -31.33
CA SER A 341 -13.33 3.15 -30.82
C SER A 341 -13.56 1.99 -29.85
N GLY A 342 -13.35 0.75 -30.33
CA GLY A 342 -13.51 -0.47 -29.55
C GLY A 342 -14.91 -1.11 -29.61
N ILE A 343 -15.33 -1.55 -30.81
CA ILE A 343 -16.61 -2.27 -31.06
C ILE A 343 -16.70 -3.66 -30.37
N GLN A 344 -15.67 -4.10 -29.66
CA GLN A 344 -15.69 -5.40 -28.98
C GLN A 344 -15.68 -5.23 -27.46
N HIS A 345 -16.81 -5.60 -26.87
CA HIS A 345 -17.10 -5.82 -25.45
C HIS A 345 -17.31 -4.60 -24.54
N SER A 346 -18.35 -4.76 -23.72
CA SER A 346 -18.91 -3.85 -22.72
C SER A 346 -17.87 -3.38 -21.71
N SER A 347 -17.28 -2.21 -21.97
CA SER A 347 -16.75 -1.31 -20.94
C SER A 347 -16.49 0.04 -21.59
N LYS A 348 -17.53 0.88 -21.66
CA LYS A 348 -17.53 2.21 -22.33
C LYS A 348 -16.40 3.16 -21.88
N LEU A 349 -15.68 2.83 -20.80
CA LEU A 349 -14.61 3.63 -20.22
C LEU A 349 -13.21 3.01 -20.27
N LYS A 350 -13.06 1.69 -20.50
CA LYS A 350 -11.76 0.99 -20.39
C LYS A 350 -10.91 1.04 -21.65
N ASN A 351 -11.51 1.30 -22.81
CA ASN A 351 -10.76 1.30 -24.06
C ASN A 351 -10.10 2.67 -24.28
N LEU A 352 -8.79 2.65 -24.58
CA LEU A 352 -8.11 3.77 -25.21
C LEU A 352 -8.96 4.23 -26.39
N LYS A 353 -9.48 5.46 -26.31
CA LYS A 353 -10.36 6.01 -27.35
C LYS A 353 -9.63 6.23 -28.68
N GLY A 354 -8.30 6.18 -28.67
CA GLY A 354 -7.45 6.15 -29.85
C GLY A 354 -5.98 6.21 -29.44
N PHE A 355 -5.08 5.74 -30.29
CA PHE A 355 -3.64 5.94 -30.15
C PHE A 355 -3.08 6.52 -31.45
N CYS A 356 -2.02 7.32 -31.33
CA CYS A 356 -1.32 7.90 -32.48
C CYS A 356 0.19 7.89 -32.18
N PHE A 357 1.00 7.49 -33.17
CA PHE A 357 2.44 7.59 -33.10
C PHE A 357 2.89 8.79 -33.94
N LEU A 358 3.58 9.75 -33.30
CA LEU A 358 4.13 10.92 -33.99
C LEU A 358 5.60 10.65 -34.37
N LEU A 359 5.85 10.46 -35.66
CA LEU A 359 7.18 10.25 -36.23
C LEU A 359 7.53 11.44 -37.12
N ASP A 360 8.68 12.04 -36.85
CA ASP A 360 9.22 13.25 -37.47
C ASP A 360 10.72 13.31 -37.08
N GLN A 361 11.56 13.85 -37.96
CA GLN A 361 12.98 14.04 -37.68
C GLN A 361 13.23 15.20 -36.69
N GLN A 362 12.33 16.18 -36.65
CA GLN A 362 12.43 17.35 -35.78
C GLN A 362 11.55 17.20 -34.53
N VAL A 363 12.19 17.12 -33.36
CA VAL A 363 11.50 16.97 -32.06
C VAL A 363 10.54 18.13 -31.77
N LEU A 364 10.90 19.35 -32.18
CA LEU A 364 10.10 20.56 -31.96
C LEU A 364 8.74 20.50 -32.69
N VAL A 365 8.69 19.93 -33.89
CA VAL A 365 7.44 19.80 -34.67
C VAL A 365 6.47 18.85 -33.97
N LYS A 366 6.96 17.71 -33.45
CA LYS A 366 6.15 16.76 -32.66
C LYS A 366 5.61 17.39 -31.38
N GLN A 367 6.47 18.08 -30.63
CA GLN A 367 6.09 18.72 -29.37
C GLN A 367 5.06 19.84 -29.62
N SER A 368 5.23 20.61 -30.69
CA SER A 368 4.27 21.65 -31.08
C SER A 368 2.90 21.04 -31.42
N LEU A 369 2.83 20.01 -32.25
CA LEU A 369 1.57 19.34 -32.58
C LEU A 369 0.88 18.77 -31.33
N LEU A 370 1.64 18.13 -30.44
CA LEU A 370 1.13 17.59 -29.18
C LEU A 370 0.59 18.69 -28.26
N LYS A 371 1.32 19.81 -28.10
CA LYS A 371 0.88 20.96 -27.28
C LYS A 371 -0.41 21.57 -27.81
N HIS A 372 -0.57 21.68 -29.13
CA HIS A 372 -1.79 22.22 -29.74
C HIS A 372 -2.98 21.26 -29.64
N LEU A 373 -2.75 19.95 -29.77
CA LEU A 373 -3.78 18.95 -29.51
C LEU A 373 -4.25 18.99 -28.06
N LEU A 374 -3.32 19.13 -27.12
CA LEU A 374 -3.63 19.25 -25.70
C LEU A 374 -4.44 20.53 -25.42
N ASN A 375 -4.05 21.66 -26.00
CA ASN A 375 -4.80 22.93 -25.86
C ASN A 375 -6.21 22.84 -26.46
N PHE A 376 -6.35 22.19 -27.62
CA PHE A 376 -7.65 21.98 -28.25
C PHE A 376 -8.56 21.11 -27.37
N TYR A 377 -7.99 20.08 -26.76
CA TYR A 377 -8.73 19.10 -25.96
C TYR A 377 -9.07 19.60 -24.54
N LEU A 378 -8.11 20.19 -23.82
CA LEU A 378 -8.30 20.69 -22.45
C LEU A 378 -8.86 22.12 -22.40
N GLY A 379 -8.89 22.83 -23.52
CA GLY A 379 -9.24 24.26 -23.53
C GLY A 379 -8.23 25.15 -22.79
N MET A 380 -7.09 24.61 -22.34
CA MET A 380 -6.06 25.37 -21.65
C MET A 380 -5.37 26.32 -22.63
N LYS A 381 -5.46 27.63 -22.38
CA LYS A 381 -4.50 28.60 -22.92
C LYS A 381 -3.18 28.40 -22.19
N MET A 382 -2.37 27.44 -22.62
CA MET A 382 -0.97 27.36 -22.18
C MET A 382 -0.26 28.60 -22.71
N HIS A 383 0.07 29.54 -21.82
CA HIS A 383 0.91 30.69 -22.16
C HIS A 383 2.23 30.18 -22.74
N ALA A 384 2.69 30.90 -23.77
CA ALA A 384 3.84 30.54 -24.60
C ALA A 384 5.13 30.49 -23.77
#